data_AF-A0A3S1ALN5-F1
#
_entry.id   AF-A0A3S1ALN5-F1
#
_cell.length_a   1.000
_cell.length_b   1.000
_cell.length_c   1.000
_cell.angle_alpha   90.00
_cell.angle_beta   90.00
_cell.angle_gamma   90.00
#
_symmetry.space_group_name_H-M   'P 1'
#
loop_
_entity.id
_entity.type
_entity.pdbx_description
1 polymer ?
#
loop_
_entity_poly.entity_id
_entity_poly.type
_entity_poly.pdbx_seq_one_letter_code
_entity_poly.pdbx_strand_id
1 'polypeptide(L)'
;MYYKAEVKNFEALMQRIVTEYLKYGYFYMKAGWIREEVLTKQFDRETVQKFDITYRNRHGSQDVQYVRFGTYYLLVSRRKHRLTNEGVRGVIDIRENYVSLNHKRMCIKKNALLVEDGDNKQWYKLKPSHGFKDFHDKPKHPLYYTKEAPVEK
;
A
#
# COMPACT_ATOMS: atom_id res chain seq x y z
N MET A 1 2.15 -15.78 -17.30
CA MET A 1 1.96 -16.02 -15.86
C MET A 1 1.00 -14.96 -15.34
N TYR A 2 -0.22 -15.36 -14.98
CA TYR A 2 -1.27 -14.43 -14.54
C TYR A 2 -0.97 -13.92 -13.12
N TYR A 3 -1.19 -12.64 -12.88
CA TYR A 3 -1.07 -12.05 -11.55
C TYR A 3 -2.08 -12.71 -10.60
N LYS A 4 -1.59 -13.34 -9.53
CA LYS A 4 -2.48 -13.94 -8.52
C LYS A 4 -2.94 -12.85 -7.56
N ALA A 5 -4.08 -12.24 -7.86
CA ALA A 5 -4.69 -11.17 -7.07
C ALA A 5 -5.07 -11.64 -5.65
N GLU A 6 -5.64 -12.85 -5.55
CA GLU A 6 -6.26 -13.33 -4.32
C GLU A 6 -5.34 -14.24 -3.48
N VAL A 7 -5.34 -13.98 -2.17
CA VAL A 7 -4.77 -14.87 -1.16
C VAL A 7 -5.86 -15.69 -0.46
N LYS A 8 -5.49 -16.87 0.03
CA LYS A 8 -6.44 -17.85 0.59
C LYS A 8 -7.04 -17.43 1.94
N ASN A 9 -6.28 -16.70 2.76
CA ASN A 9 -6.69 -16.29 4.10
C ASN A 9 -5.93 -15.02 4.52
N PHE A 10 -6.33 -14.45 5.66
CA PHE A 10 -5.73 -13.22 6.18
C PHE A 10 -4.26 -13.41 6.58
N GLU A 11 -3.86 -14.57 7.10
CA GLU A 11 -2.46 -14.84 7.42
C GLU A 11 -1.58 -14.81 6.17
N ALA A 12 -2.04 -15.42 5.07
CA ALA A 12 -1.38 -15.34 3.77
C ALA A 12 -1.30 -13.90 3.24
N LEU A 13 -2.30 -13.06 3.53
CA LEU A 13 -2.25 -11.63 3.22
C LEU A 13 -1.09 -10.95 3.96
N MET A 14 -1.01 -11.15 5.28
CA MET A 14 0.04 -10.53 6.10
C MET A 14 1.43 -11.01 5.70
N GLN A 15 1.59 -12.31 5.44
CA GLN A 15 2.84 -12.87 4.95
C GLN A 15 3.24 -12.25 3.61
N ARG A 16 2.29 -12.07 2.69
CA ARG A 16 2.55 -11.41 1.40
C ARG A 16 2.96 -9.95 1.59
N ILE A 17 2.28 -9.21 2.47
CA ILE A 17 2.66 -7.82 2.79
C ILE A 17 4.11 -7.76 3.27
N VAL A 18 4.48 -8.59 4.23
CA VAL A 18 5.83 -8.58 4.81
C VAL A 18 6.89 -9.01 3.79
N THR A 19 6.65 -10.11 3.08
CA THR A 19 7.67 -10.75 2.22
C THR A 19 7.78 -10.16 0.82
N GLU A 20 6.70 -9.61 0.27
CA GLU A 20 6.64 -9.10 -1.11
C GLU A 20 6.53 -7.57 -1.19
N TYR A 21 6.03 -6.88 -0.16
CA TYR A 21 5.79 -5.44 -0.22
C TYR A 21 6.72 -4.67 0.70
N LEU A 22 6.65 -4.90 2.01
CA LEU A 22 7.45 -4.15 2.98
C LEU A 22 8.95 -4.40 2.80
N LYS A 23 9.36 -5.64 2.50
CA LYS A 23 10.73 -6.00 2.12
C LYS A 23 11.29 -5.14 0.98
N TYR A 24 10.43 -4.67 0.09
CA TYR A 24 10.81 -3.93 -1.12
C TYR A 24 10.43 -2.44 -1.08
N GLY A 25 10.03 -1.92 0.09
CA GLY A 25 9.80 -0.49 0.30
C GLY A 25 8.40 0.02 -0.05
N TYR A 26 7.41 -0.85 -0.14
CA TYR A 26 6.01 -0.46 -0.42
C TYR A 26 5.32 -0.05 0.89
N PHE A 27 5.48 1.20 1.28
CA PHE A 27 4.93 1.73 2.55
C PHE A 27 3.60 2.46 2.39
N TYR A 28 3.25 2.87 1.18
CA TYR A 28 2.02 3.61 0.93
C TYR A 28 0.92 2.65 0.54
N MET A 29 -0.16 2.63 1.31
CA MET A 29 -1.24 1.66 1.14
C MET A 29 -2.60 2.33 1.05
N LYS A 30 -3.48 1.73 0.26
CA LYS A 30 -4.92 1.99 0.28
C LYS A 30 -5.65 0.68 0.48
N ALA A 31 -6.37 0.58 1.59
CA ALA A 31 -7.34 -0.47 1.82
C ALA A 31 -8.71 -0.10 1.25
N GLY A 32 -9.45 -1.10 0.80
CA GLY A 32 -10.83 -0.95 0.36
C GLY A 32 -11.59 -2.26 0.38
N TRP A 33 -12.86 -2.19 0.00
CA TRP A 33 -13.70 -3.36 -0.23
C TRP A 33 -14.31 -3.28 -1.62
N ILE A 34 -14.50 -4.44 -2.25
CA ILE A 34 -15.24 -4.62 -3.49
C ILE A 34 -16.72 -4.71 -3.11
N ARG A 35 -17.55 -3.92 -3.77
CA ARG A 35 -19.00 -3.96 -3.55
C ARG A 35 -19.58 -5.30 -3.98
N GLU A 36 -20.64 -5.74 -3.32
CA GLU A 36 -21.21 -7.08 -3.51
C GLU A 36 -21.73 -7.31 -4.94
N GLU A 37 -22.13 -6.26 -5.64
CA GLU A 37 -22.65 -6.34 -7.01
C GLU A 37 -21.53 -6.54 -8.05
N VAL A 38 -20.27 -6.35 -7.67
CA VAL A 38 -19.12 -6.41 -8.58
C VAL A 38 -18.48 -7.80 -8.53
N LEU A 39 -18.38 -8.45 -9.69
CA LEU A 39 -17.66 -9.70 -9.83
C LEU A 39 -16.17 -9.50 -9.50
N THR A 40 -15.69 -10.17 -8.45
CA THR A 40 -14.31 -10.01 -7.95
C THR A 40 -13.25 -10.25 -9.02
N LYS A 41 -13.45 -11.25 -9.89
CA LYS A 41 -12.53 -11.53 -11.01
C LYS A 41 -12.47 -10.37 -12.02
N GLN A 42 -13.59 -9.70 -12.27
CA GLN A 42 -13.64 -8.54 -13.15
C GLN A 42 -12.91 -7.36 -12.51
N PHE A 43 -13.21 -7.07 -11.24
CA PHE A 43 -12.52 -6.03 -10.48
C PHE A 43 -11.00 -6.26 -10.41
N ASP A 44 -10.58 -7.51 -10.17
CA ASP A 44 -9.18 -7.90 -10.14
C ASP A 44 -8.49 -7.58 -11.49
N ARG A 45 -9.13 -7.95 -12.60
CA ARG A 45 -8.63 -7.69 -13.96
C ARG A 45 -8.53 -6.20 -14.26
N GLU A 46 -9.59 -5.45 -13.97
CA GLU A 46 -9.64 -4.00 -14.20
C GLU A 46 -8.61 -3.26 -13.34
N THR A 47 -8.44 -3.66 -12.09
CA THR A 47 -7.43 -3.08 -11.19
C THR A 47 -6.03 -3.37 -11.68
N VAL A 48 -5.74 -4.62 -12.04
CA VAL A 48 -4.44 -5.01 -12.59
C VAL A 48 -4.12 -4.24 -13.87
N GLN A 49 -5.11 -4.06 -14.75
CA GLN A 49 -4.93 -3.31 -15.99
C GLN A 49 -4.75 -1.81 -15.74
N LYS A 50 -5.58 -1.20 -14.88
CA LYS A 50 -5.51 0.24 -14.56
C LYS A 50 -4.13 0.65 -14.05
N PHE A 51 -3.55 -0.16 -13.18
CA PHE A 51 -2.27 0.16 -12.53
C PHE A 51 -1.07 -0.53 -13.19
N ASP A 52 -1.23 -1.15 -14.36
CA ASP A 52 -0.19 -1.91 -15.07
C ASP A 52 0.57 -2.90 -14.16
N ILE A 53 -0.19 -3.64 -13.34
CA ILE A 53 0.37 -4.51 -12.31
C ILE A 53 0.90 -5.79 -12.96
N THR A 54 2.22 -5.87 -13.10
CA THR A 54 2.88 -7.05 -13.65
C THR A 54 3.73 -7.78 -12.61
N TYR A 55 3.89 -9.10 -12.76
CA TYR A 55 4.78 -9.87 -11.90
C TYR A 55 6.27 -9.55 -12.14
N ARG A 56 6.60 -8.98 -13.31
CA ARG A 56 7.98 -8.71 -13.75
C ARG A 56 8.52 -7.37 -13.24
N ASN A 57 7.66 -6.37 -13.01
CA ASN A 57 8.07 -5.01 -12.68
C ASN A 57 8.09 -4.67 -11.18
N ARG A 58 8.33 -5.65 -10.30
CA ARG A 58 8.34 -5.49 -8.83
C ARG A 58 9.35 -4.47 -8.26
N HIS A 59 10.10 -3.77 -9.11
CA HIS A 59 11.29 -3.01 -8.72
C HIS A 59 11.37 -1.57 -9.22
N GLY A 60 10.41 -1.10 -10.01
CA GLY A 60 10.34 0.29 -10.43
C GLY A 60 9.93 1.24 -9.30
N SER A 61 10.41 2.49 -9.33
CA SER A 61 9.96 3.55 -8.41
C SER A 61 8.48 3.91 -8.60
N GLN A 62 7.91 3.51 -9.73
CA GLN A 62 6.54 3.80 -10.16
C GLN A 62 5.59 2.62 -10.00
N ASP A 63 6.02 1.58 -9.30
CA ASP A 63 5.30 0.32 -9.21
C ASP A 63 4.15 0.37 -8.19
N VAL A 64 3.01 -0.19 -8.57
CA VAL A 64 1.82 -0.40 -7.75
C VAL A 64 1.53 -1.89 -7.72
N GLN A 65 1.25 -2.42 -6.53
CA GLN A 65 0.89 -3.82 -6.35
C GLN A 65 -0.50 -3.92 -5.72
N TYR A 66 -1.18 -5.03 -5.96
CA TYR A 66 -2.57 -5.23 -5.59
C TYR A 66 -2.79 -6.59 -4.94
N VAL A 67 -3.42 -6.69 -3.79
CA VAL A 67 -3.77 -7.99 -3.24
C VAL A 67 -5.18 -7.96 -2.67
N ARG A 68 -5.90 -9.06 -2.85
CA ARG A 68 -7.26 -9.25 -2.36
C ARG A 68 -7.34 -10.45 -1.41
N PHE A 69 -8.19 -10.33 -0.41
CA PHE A 69 -8.65 -11.41 0.46
C PHE A 69 -10.18 -11.32 0.57
N GLY A 70 -10.90 -12.28 -0.01
CA GLY A 70 -12.37 -12.20 -0.11
C GLY A 70 -12.78 -10.92 -0.87
N THR A 71 -13.65 -10.10 -0.29
CA THR A 71 -14.04 -8.80 -0.88
C THR A 71 -13.10 -7.66 -0.51
N TYR A 72 -12.14 -7.86 0.41
CA TYR A 72 -11.23 -6.83 0.87
C TYR A 72 -9.97 -6.77 0.03
N TYR A 73 -9.47 -5.57 -0.26
CA TYR A 73 -8.26 -5.42 -1.04
C TYR A 73 -7.31 -4.35 -0.50
N LEU A 74 -6.06 -4.45 -0.94
CA LEU A 74 -5.01 -3.48 -0.73
C LEU A 74 -4.35 -3.12 -2.06
N LEU A 75 -4.23 -1.83 -2.30
CA LEU A 75 -3.25 -1.27 -3.23
C LEU A 75 -2.04 -0.81 -2.42
N VAL A 76 -0.84 -1.14 -2.88
CA VAL A 76 0.40 -0.76 -2.22
C VAL A 76 1.37 -0.17 -3.23
N SER A 77 2.11 0.87 -2.82
CA SER A 77 3.11 1.53 -3.67
C SER A 77 4.33 1.96 -2.85
N ARG A 78 5.45 2.13 -3.55
CA ARG A 78 6.69 2.70 -3.00
C ARG A 78 6.65 4.20 -2.85
N ARG A 79 5.79 4.89 -3.61
CA ARG A 79 5.66 6.36 -3.61
C ARG A 79 4.20 6.76 -3.53
N LYS A 80 3.87 7.66 -2.61
CA LYS A 80 2.47 8.09 -2.38
C LYS A 80 1.82 8.62 -3.66
N HIS A 81 2.57 9.42 -4.43
CA HIS A 81 2.05 10.09 -5.61
C HIS A 81 1.58 9.13 -6.71
N ARG A 82 2.09 7.89 -6.74
CA ARG A 82 1.63 6.90 -7.73
C ARG A 82 0.18 6.52 -7.58
N LEU A 83 -0.29 6.41 -6.35
CA LEU A 83 -1.69 6.13 -6.08
C LEU A 83 -2.53 7.41 -6.21
N THR A 84 -2.04 8.54 -5.69
CA THR A 84 -2.84 9.77 -5.69
C THR A 84 -3.01 10.38 -7.08
N ASN A 85 -2.02 10.26 -7.98
CA ASN A 85 -2.14 10.73 -9.37
C ASN A 85 -3.18 9.93 -10.18
N GLU A 86 -3.42 8.68 -9.79
CA GLU A 86 -4.46 7.80 -10.36
C GLU A 86 -5.85 8.01 -9.71
N GLY A 87 -5.99 9.09 -8.94
CA GLY A 87 -7.22 9.48 -8.24
C GLY A 87 -7.49 8.70 -6.95
N VAL A 88 -6.55 7.89 -6.45
CA VAL A 88 -6.73 7.14 -5.21
C VAL A 88 -6.65 8.08 -4.01
N ARG A 89 -7.79 8.29 -3.34
CA ARG A 89 -7.89 9.11 -2.12
C ARG A 89 -7.64 8.28 -0.85
N GLY A 90 -7.09 8.94 0.17
CA GLY A 90 -6.83 8.33 1.48
C GLY A 90 -5.73 7.27 1.44
N VAL A 91 -4.63 7.58 0.74
CA VAL A 91 -3.41 6.76 0.74
C VAL A 91 -2.65 7.02 2.03
N ILE A 92 -2.36 5.94 2.77
CA ILE A 92 -1.80 5.97 4.11
C ILE A 92 -0.34 5.51 4.04
N ASP A 93 0.57 6.24 4.70
CA ASP A 93 1.90 5.71 5.01
C ASP A 93 1.81 4.80 6.24
N ILE A 94 1.99 3.49 6.03
CA ILE A 94 1.83 2.48 7.09
C ILE A 94 2.91 2.57 8.19
N ARG A 95 3.98 3.35 7.96
CA ARG A 95 5.03 3.60 8.96
C ARG A 95 4.58 4.56 10.04
N GLU A 96 3.71 5.48 9.67
CA GLU A 96 3.24 6.56 10.54
C GLU A 96 1.85 6.28 11.07
N ASN A 97 1.00 5.68 10.25
CA ASN A 97 -0.44 5.59 10.48
C ASN A 97 -0.96 4.15 10.29
N TYR A 98 -2.07 3.85 10.94
CA TYR A 98 -2.73 2.56 10.79
C TYR A 98 -3.53 2.49 9.48
N VAL A 99 -3.35 1.39 8.75
CA VAL A 99 -4.21 1.01 7.62
C VAL A 99 -5.26 0.04 8.15
N SER A 100 -6.54 0.35 7.96
CA SER A 100 -7.65 -0.50 8.40
C SER A 100 -8.14 -1.38 7.24
N LEU A 101 -8.30 -2.68 7.48
CA LEU A 101 -8.83 -3.64 6.55
C LEU A 101 -9.82 -4.56 7.30
N ASN A 102 -11.12 -4.40 7.03
CA ASN A 102 -12.19 -4.98 7.85
C ASN A 102 -12.09 -4.50 9.32
N HIS A 103 -12.34 -5.37 10.30
CA HIS A 103 -12.18 -5.10 11.74
C HIS A 103 -10.72 -5.07 12.21
N LYS A 104 -9.75 -5.30 11.32
CA LYS A 104 -8.32 -5.33 11.66
C LYS A 104 -7.63 -4.06 11.20
N ARG A 105 -6.60 -3.64 11.93
CA ARG A 105 -5.74 -2.52 11.54
C ARG A 105 -4.27 -2.90 11.63
N MET A 106 -3.45 -2.31 10.77
CA MET A 106 -2.03 -2.65 10.67
C MET A 106 -1.15 -1.42 10.53
N CYS A 107 0.01 -1.44 11.17
CA CYS A 107 1.04 -0.40 11.08
C CYS A 107 2.43 -1.00 11.27
N ILE A 108 3.47 -0.32 10.79
CA ILE A 108 4.85 -0.72 11.09
C ILE A 108 5.26 -0.12 12.43
N LYS A 109 5.72 -0.98 13.34
CA LYS A 109 6.31 -0.59 14.63
C LYS A 109 7.53 -1.46 14.88
N LYS A 110 8.60 -0.88 15.45
CA LYS A 110 9.78 -1.64 15.90
C LYS A 110 10.32 -2.65 14.84
N ASN A 111 10.39 -2.24 13.57
CA ASN A 111 10.81 -3.09 12.44
C ASN A 111 9.96 -4.36 12.24
N ALA A 112 8.68 -4.32 12.58
CA ALA A 112 7.72 -5.37 12.33
C ALA A 112 6.37 -4.78 11.91
N LEU A 113 5.58 -5.57 11.18
CA LEU A 113 4.18 -5.24 10.93
C LEU A 113 3.38 -5.68 12.17
N LEU A 114 2.84 -4.70 12.89
CA LEU A 114 1.88 -4.92 13.96
C LEU A 114 0.48 -4.98 13.33
N VAL A 115 -0.27 -6.03 13.64
CA VAL A 115 -1.67 -6.18 13.28
C VAL A 115 -2.49 -6.27 14.56
N GLU A 116 -3.54 -5.48 14.63
CA GLU A 116 -4.44 -5.43 15.77
C GLU A 116 -5.86 -5.81 15.34
N ASP A 117 -6.51 -6.62 16.18
CA ASP A 117 -7.90 -7.06 16.08
C ASP A 117 -8.54 -6.98 17.46
N GLY A 118 -9.18 -5.85 17.74
CA GLY A 118 -9.58 -5.49 19.11
C GLY A 118 -8.36 -5.49 20.04
N ASP A 119 -8.42 -6.31 21.08
CA ASP A 119 -7.32 -6.47 22.05
C ASP A 119 -6.21 -7.42 21.58
N ASN A 120 -6.46 -8.19 20.52
CA ASN A 120 -5.49 -9.14 20.00
C ASN A 120 -4.43 -8.43 19.16
N LYS A 121 -3.15 -8.67 19.47
CA LYS A 121 -2.01 -8.09 18.77
C LYS A 121 -1.12 -9.19 18.21
N GLN A 122 -0.86 -9.14 16.90
CA GLN A 122 0.03 -10.05 16.21
C GLN A 122 1.16 -9.29 15.53
N TRP A 123 2.37 -9.81 15.66
CA TRP A 123 3.58 -9.21 15.10
C TRP A 123 4.13 -10.08 13.99
N TYR A 124 4.28 -9.50 12.80
CA TYR A 124 4.94 -10.14 11.67
C TYR A 124 6.31 -9.50 11.47
N LYS A 125 7.35 -10.26 11.83
CA LYS A 125 8.74 -9.79 11.75
C LYS A 125 9.15 -9.57 10.30
N LEU A 126 9.74 -8.41 10.04
CA LEU A 126 10.40 -8.14 8.77
C LEU A 126 11.79 -8.78 8.85
N LYS A 127 12.12 -9.74 7.98
CA LYS A 127 13.48 -10.30 7.93
C LYS A 127 14.42 -9.19 7.42
N PRO A 128 15.32 -8.64 8.25
CA PRO A 128 16.19 -7.57 7.81
C PRO A 128 17.44 -8.21 7.18
N SER A 129 17.50 -8.27 5.85
CA SER A 129 18.80 -8.52 5.18
C SER A 129 19.43 -7.22 4.71
N HIS A 130 18.62 -6.21 4.38
CA HIS A 130 19.05 -4.85 4.03
C HIS A 130 18.01 -3.88 4.57
N GLY A 131 18.43 -2.75 5.14
CA GLY A 131 17.53 -1.73 5.67
C GLY A 131 16.43 -1.35 4.68
N PHE A 132 15.31 -0.83 5.19
CA PHE A 132 14.19 -0.38 4.36
C PHE A 132 14.73 0.52 3.25
N LYS A 133 14.55 0.11 1.99
CA LYS A 133 14.80 1.00 0.86
C LYS A 133 13.73 2.07 0.89
N ASP A 134 14.00 3.13 1.64
CA ASP A 134 13.14 4.30 1.67
C ASP A 134 13.37 5.07 0.38
N PHE A 135 12.47 4.88 -0.57
CA PHE A 135 12.41 5.73 -1.75
C PHE A 135 11.73 7.04 -1.35
N HIS A 136 12.34 7.79 -0.44
CA HIS A 136 11.89 9.14 -0.12
C HIS A 136 11.77 9.91 -1.44
N ASP A 137 10.57 10.40 -1.72
CA ASP A 137 10.34 11.42 -2.71
C ASP A 137 11.09 12.67 -2.24
N LYS A 138 12.37 12.82 -2.60
CA LYS A 138 12.87 14.17 -2.82
C LYS A 138 12.06 14.69 -4.00
N PRO A 139 11.19 15.70 -3.83
CA PRO A 139 10.52 16.27 -4.98
C PRO A 139 11.61 16.82 -5.91
N LYS A 140 11.57 16.44 -7.20
CA LYS A 140 12.54 16.92 -8.19
C LYS A 140 12.46 18.44 -8.42
N HIS A 141 11.44 19.09 -7.87
CA HIS A 141 11.28 20.53 -7.83
C HIS A 141 10.93 20.97 -6.40
N PRO A 142 11.56 22.02 -5.85
CA PRO A 142 11.03 22.64 -4.65
C PRO A 142 9.61 23.13 -4.95
N LEU A 143 8.64 22.71 -4.13
CA LEU A 143 7.35 23.39 -4.09
C LEU A 143 7.66 24.81 -3.60
N TYR A 144 7.73 25.76 -4.54
CA TYR A 144 7.71 27.17 -4.20
C TYR A 144 6.37 27.43 -3.53
N TYR A 145 6.37 27.50 -2.20
CA TYR A 145 5.36 28.26 -1.50
C TYR A 145 5.60 29.71 -1.93
N THR A 146 4.78 30.21 -2.86
CA THR A 146 4.58 31.65 -3.01
C THR A 146 4.13 32.15 -1.64
N LYS A 147 5.05 32.77 -0.91
CA LYS A 147 4.69 33.60 0.23
C LYS A 147 3.68 34.60 -0.28
N GLU A 148 2.53 34.60 0.35
CA GLU A 148 1.46 35.57 0.16
C GLU A 148 2.05 36.99 0.12
N ALA A 149 1.54 37.79 -0.81
CA ALA A 149 1.94 39.18 -0.99
C ALA A 149 1.73 39.96 0.33
N PRO A 150 2.59 40.96 0.62
CA PRO A 150 2.44 41.78 1.81
C PRO A 150 1.12 42.55 1.75
N VAL A 151 0.36 42.49 2.84
CA VAL A 151 -0.79 43.38 3.06
C VAL A 151 -0.23 44.79 3.27
N GLU A 152 -0.49 45.69 2.32
CA GLU A 152 -0.26 47.13 2.51
C GLU A 152 -1.19 47.64 3.61
N LYS A 153 -0.61 48.40 4.56
CA LYS A 153 -1.35 49.20 5.55
C LYS A 153 -1.37 50.65 5.11
#